data_AF-A0A7C3X6R4-F1
#
_entry.id   AF-A0A7C3X6R4-F1
#
_cell.length_a   1.000
_cell.length_b   1.000
_cell.length_c   1.000
_cell.angle_alpha   90.00
_cell.angle_beta   90.00
_cell.angle_gamma   90.00
#
_symmetry.space_group_name_H-M   'P 1'
#
loop_
_entity.id
_entity.type
_entity.pdbx_description
1 polymer ?
#
loop_
_entity_poly.entity_id
_entity_poly.type
_entity_poly.pdbx_seq_one_letter_code
_entity_poly.pdbx_strand_id
1 'polypeptide(L)'
;ATAPVLAQSNERVAEAITGEVVRQLYIQTDRHWHKGEYVHLIQINHMVIAAAPHFTDPYVDSAWLLWSMDRDDEAVALYDKGIAANPDTYELYYEKGFYFMTRRKDLKAAIPLLETAVSKPDCDPIVRHSLAHAYEKTGQLQKALDMWDRAADDPKNPGRAAAKVNRDRVRRRLENPK
;
A
#
# COMPACT_ATOMS: atom_id res chain seq x y z
N ALA A 1 17.48 -15.29 40.31
CA ALA A 1 17.22 -15.62 38.89
C ALA A 1 18.56 -15.77 38.18
N THR A 2 18.72 -16.75 37.29
CA THR A 2 19.95 -16.93 36.50
C THR A 2 20.12 -15.76 35.52
N ALA A 3 21.35 -15.40 35.17
CA ALA A 3 21.65 -14.28 34.27
C ALA A 3 20.85 -14.29 32.93
N PRO A 4 20.58 -15.44 32.29
CA PRO A 4 19.75 -15.49 31.08
C PRO A 4 18.29 -15.09 31.29
N VAL A 5 17.71 -15.42 32.45
CA VAL A 5 16.31 -15.09 32.79
C VAL A 5 16.15 -13.60 33.08
N LEU A 6 17.15 -12.97 33.70
CA LEU A 6 17.15 -11.51 33.94
C LEU A 6 17.34 -10.72 32.64
N ALA A 7 18.20 -11.19 31.73
CA ALA A 7 18.40 -10.56 30.42
C ALA A 7 17.11 -10.60 29.57
N GLN A 8 16.45 -11.76 29.50
CA GLN A 8 15.15 -11.90 28.82
C GLN A 8 14.05 -11.04 29.45
N SER A 9 14.06 -10.88 30.78
CA SER A 9 13.11 -9.99 31.48
C SER A 9 13.33 -8.52 31.13
N ASN A 10 14.59 -8.08 30.99
CA ASN A 10 14.91 -6.68 30.67
C ASN A 10 14.62 -6.34 29.21
N GLU A 11 14.87 -7.28 28.30
CA GLU A 11 14.55 -7.14 26.87
C GLU A 11 13.05 -6.93 26.65
N ARG A 12 12.21 -7.74 27.29
CA ARG A 12 10.75 -7.59 27.24
C ARG A 12 10.26 -6.23 27.77
N VAL A 13 10.89 -5.71 28.81
CA VAL A 13 10.56 -4.39 29.35
C VAL A 13 10.96 -3.28 28.36
N ALA A 14 12.13 -3.39 27.73
CA ALA A 14 12.57 -2.44 26.71
C ALA A 14 11.67 -2.46 25.46
N GLU A 15 11.25 -3.65 25.01
CA GLU A 15 10.28 -3.81 23.92
C GLU A 15 8.93 -3.18 24.27
N ALA A 16 8.43 -3.41 25.50
CA ALA A 16 7.17 -2.81 25.94
C ALA A 16 7.22 -1.28 25.99
N ILE A 17 8.33 -0.72 26.49
CA ILE A 17 8.56 0.74 26.49
C ILE A 17 8.60 1.27 25.06
N THR A 18 9.35 0.60 24.16
CA THR A 18 9.45 1.01 22.76
C THR A 18 8.09 0.96 22.07
N GLY A 19 7.32 -0.11 22.29
CA GLY A 19 5.97 -0.26 21.76
C GLY A 19 5.01 0.83 22.26
N GLU A 20 5.09 1.21 23.53
CA GLU A 20 4.28 2.30 24.07
C GLU A 20 4.71 3.67 23.53
N VAL A 21 6.02 3.93 23.39
CA VAL A 21 6.51 5.16 22.75
C VAL A 21 6.02 5.25 21.31
N VAL A 22 6.13 4.17 20.53
CA VAL A 22 5.60 4.11 19.16
C VAL A 22 4.10 4.39 19.13
N ARG A 23 3.33 3.77 20.02
CA ARG A 23 1.88 4.01 20.14
C ARG A 23 1.58 5.49 20.41
N GLN A 24 2.28 6.11 21.35
CA GLN A 24 2.07 7.53 21.69
C GLN A 24 2.43 8.45 20.54
N LEU A 25 3.54 8.18 19.83
CA LEU A 25 3.91 8.92 18.62
C LEU A 25 2.84 8.78 17.54
N TYR A 26 2.33 7.57 17.31
CA TYR A 26 1.27 7.34 16.32
C TYR A 26 -0.07 7.99 16.70
N ILE A 27 -0.39 8.13 17.99
CA ILE A 27 -1.56 8.94 18.40
C ILE A 27 -1.36 10.43 18.07
N GLN A 28 -0.13 10.92 18.10
CA GLN A 28 0.15 12.31 17.73
C GLN A 28 0.04 12.54 16.22
N THR A 29 0.36 11.56 15.38
CA THR A 29 0.23 11.68 13.92
C THR A 29 -1.22 11.95 13.53
N ASP A 30 -2.17 11.23 14.13
CA ASP A 30 -3.62 11.48 13.95
C ASP A 30 -4.02 12.91 14.33
N ARG A 31 -3.50 13.43 15.45
CA ARG A 31 -3.78 14.83 15.87
C ARG A 31 -3.24 15.84 14.87
N HIS A 32 -2.02 15.64 14.38
CA HIS A 32 -1.41 16.51 13.37
C HIS A 32 -2.14 16.42 12.03
N TRP A 33 -2.64 15.23 11.67
CA TRP A 33 -3.45 15.02 10.48
C TRP A 33 -4.70 15.91 10.49
N HIS A 34 -5.48 15.86 11.58
CA HIS A 34 -6.71 16.65 11.72
C HIS A 34 -6.49 18.16 11.75
N LYS A 35 -5.29 18.61 12.12
CA LYS A 35 -4.89 20.03 12.10
C LYS A 35 -4.30 20.47 10.75
N GLY A 36 -4.06 19.56 9.83
CA GLY A 36 -3.35 19.84 8.58
C GLY A 36 -1.85 20.10 8.75
N GLU A 37 -1.27 19.70 9.89
CA GLU A 37 0.15 19.89 10.23
C GLU A 37 1.01 18.76 9.63
N TYR A 38 0.89 18.54 8.33
CA TYR A 38 1.42 17.36 7.64
C TYR A 38 2.95 17.21 7.70
N VAL A 39 3.69 18.31 7.78
CA VAL A 39 5.16 18.26 7.94
C VAL A 39 5.54 17.66 9.30
N HIS A 40 4.87 18.05 10.38
CA HIS A 40 5.09 17.48 11.71
C HIS A 40 4.71 16.00 11.74
N LEU A 41 3.60 15.64 11.09
CA LEU A 41 3.18 14.25 10.95
C LEU A 41 4.26 13.40 10.28
N ILE A 42 4.80 13.84 9.14
CA ILE A 42 5.87 13.11 8.43
C ILE A 42 7.11 12.96 9.31
N GLN A 43 7.48 14.00 10.06
CA GLN A 43 8.62 13.94 10.99
C GLN A 43 8.40 12.90 12.10
N ILE A 44 7.20 12.86 12.68
CA ILE A 44 6.84 11.86 13.69
C ILE A 44 6.84 10.46 13.07
N ASN A 45 6.28 10.29 11.87
CA ASN A 45 6.30 9.02 11.16
C ASN A 45 7.72 8.54 10.87
N HIS A 46 8.69 9.43 10.60
CA HIS A 46 10.09 9.01 10.49
C HIS A 46 10.65 8.41 11.79
N MET A 47 10.23 8.93 12.95
CA MET A 47 10.60 8.35 14.24
C MET A 47 9.91 6.99 14.45
N VAL A 48 8.63 6.88 14.10
CA VAL A 48 7.89 5.61 14.16
C VAL A 48 8.54 4.56 13.26
N ILE A 49 8.90 4.91 12.03
CA ILE A 49 9.60 4.04 11.08
C ILE A 49 10.94 3.55 11.65
N ALA A 50 11.68 4.43 12.32
CA ALA A 50 12.96 4.05 12.92
C ALA A 50 12.79 3.05 14.09
N ALA A 51 11.73 3.19 14.87
CA ALA A 51 11.45 2.34 16.03
C ALA A 51 10.68 1.05 15.68
N ALA A 52 9.86 1.08 14.63
CA ALA A 52 9.00 -0.01 14.18
C ALA A 52 9.03 -0.11 12.64
N PRO A 53 10.14 -0.58 12.04
CA PRO A 53 10.32 -0.59 10.59
C PRO A 53 9.32 -1.50 9.85
N HIS A 54 8.70 -2.45 10.56
CA HIS A 54 7.68 -3.34 10.01
C HIS A 54 6.25 -2.80 10.11
N PHE A 55 6.07 -1.61 10.66
CA PHE A 55 4.77 -0.95 10.67
C PHE A 55 4.60 -0.15 9.38
N THR A 56 3.61 -0.53 8.57
CA THR A 56 3.47 -0.12 7.17
C THR A 56 2.81 1.24 7.00
N ASP A 57 1.81 1.57 7.83
CA ASP A 57 0.99 2.77 7.71
C ASP A 57 1.84 4.06 7.67
N PRO A 58 2.87 4.23 8.53
CA PRO A 58 3.71 5.42 8.49
C PRO A 58 4.42 5.66 7.16
N TYR A 59 4.81 4.59 6.45
CA TYR A 59 5.40 4.72 5.12
C TYR A 59 4.36 5.18 4.09
N VAL A 60 3.17 4.56 4.11
CA VAL A 60 2.08 4.86 3.17
C VAL A 60 1.59 6.29 3.37
N ASP A 61 1.26 6.66 4.61
CA ASP A 61 0.71 7.97 4.93
C ASP A 61 1.70 9.10 4.61
N SER A 62 2.96 8.93 5.03
CA SER A 62 3.99 9.93 4.75
C SER A 62 4.33 10.01 3.27
N ALA A 63 4.39 8.89 2.55
CA ALA A 63 4.63 8.93 1.12
C ALA A 63 3.47 9.66 0.42
N TRP A 64 2.22 9.33 0.78
CA TRP A 64 1.02 10.02 0.28
C TRP A 64 1.07 11.52 0.48
N LEU A 65 1.35 11.96 1.70
CA LEU A 65 1.51 13.37 2.02
C LEU A 65 2.65 14.01 1.22
N LEU A 66 3.80 13.33 1.07
CA LEU A 66 4.95 13.84 0.32
C LEU A 66 4.59 14.13 -1.14
N TRP A 67 3.98 13.19 -1.86
CA TRP A 67 3.60 13.47 -3.26
C TRP A 67 2.41 14.42 -3.41
N SER A 68 1.54 14.55 -2.39
CA SER A 68 0.52 15.61 -2.33
C SER A 68 1.11 17.02 -2.21
N MET A 69 2.33 17.13 -1.67
CA MET A 69 3.12 18.35 -1.56
C MET A 69 4.19 18.49 -2.66
N ASP A 70 4.02 17.78 -3.78
CA ASP A 70 4.95 17.78 -4.93
C ASP A 70 6.38 17.29 -4.62
N ARG A 71 6.57 16.57 -3.50
CA ARG A 71 7.86 15.95 -3.11
C ARG A 71 7.92 14.50 -3.58
N ASP A 72 7.79 14.32 -4.90
CA ASP A 72 7.66 13.03 -5.57
C ASP A 72 8.86 12.08 -5.31
N ASP A 73 10.09 12.59 -5.35
CA ASP A 73 11.30 11.77 -5.15
C ASP A 73 11.37 11.19 -3.73
N GLU A 74 10.99 11.99 -2.74
CA GLU A 74 10.96 11.55 -1.33
C GLU A 74 9.85 10.54 -1.08
N ALA A 75 8.69 10.70 -1.72
CA ALA A 75 7.61 9.73 -1.65
C ALA A 75 8.04 8.37 -2.22
N VAL A 76 8.68 8.36 -3.40
CA VAL A 76 9.18 7.12 -4.03
C VAL A 76 10.24 6.47 -3.14
N ALA A 77 11.20 7.24 -2.62
CA ALA A 77 12.22 6.73 -1.72
C ALA A 77 11.62 6.12 -0.45
N LEU A 78 10.54 6.70 0.08
CA LEU A 78 9.87 6.18 1.27
C LEU A 78 9.10 4.89 0.99
N TYR A 79 8.41 4.80 -0.16
CA TYR A 79 7.83 3.53 -0.60
C TYR A 79 8.89 2.44 -0.76
N ASP A 80 10.03 2.76 -1.38
CA ASP A 80 11.14 1.82 -1.54
C ASP A 80 11.71 1.33 -0.21
N LYS A 81 11.87 2.25 0.75
CA LYS A 81 12.28 1.90 2.11
C LYS A 81 11.25 0.98 2.78
N GLY A 82 9.97 1.28 2.63
CA GLY A 82 8.88 0.46 3.17
C GLY A 82 8.90 -0.94 2.59
N ILE A 83 9.00 -1.07 1.25
CA ILE A 83 9.06 -2.36 0.54
C ILE A 83 10.29 -3.17 0.98
N ALA A 84 11.45 -2.52 1.15
CA ALA A 84 12.65 -3.21 1.62
C ALA A 84 12.50 -3.77 3.04
N ALA A 85 11.79 -3.06 3.92
CA ALA A 85 11.51 -3.53 5.29
C ALA A 85 10.35 -4.54 5.35
N ASN A 86 9.44 -4.53 4.37
CA ASN A 86 8.19 -5.29 4.37
C ASN A 86 7.92 -5.94 3.00
N PRO A 87 8.80 -6.85 2.53
CA PRO A 87 8.73 -7.39 1.17
C PRO A 87 7.51 -8.30 0.92
N ASP A 88 6.85 -8.77 1.97
CA ASP A 88 5.72 -9.69 1.87
C ASP A 88 4.34 -9.02 1.97
N THR A 89 4.33 -7.73 2.33
CA THR A 89 3.11 -6.92 2.47
C THR A 89 2.67 -6.36 1.12
N TYR A 90 1.43 -6.57 0.71
CA TYR A 90 0.94 -6.10 -0.60
C TYR A 90 0.71 -4.59 -0.64
N GLU A 91 0.35 -3.98 0.50
CA GLU A 91 -0.10 -2.59 0.62
C GLU A 91 0.96 -1.63 0.04
N LEU A 92 2.23 -1.83 0.37
CA LEU A 92 3.30 -0.94 -0.10
C LEU A 92 3.53 -1.04 -1.61
N TYR A 93 3.40 -2.23 -2.20
CA TYR A 93 3.43 -2.39 -3.65
C TYR A 93 2.21 -1.76 -4.31
N TYR A 94 1.02 -1.96 -3.71
CA TYR A 94 -0.21 -1.37 -4.20
C TYR A 94 -0.14 0.16 -4.19
N GLU A 95 0.26 0.77 -3.08
CA GLU A 95 0.32 2.21 -2.90
C GLU A 95 1.36 2.85 -3.83
N LYS A 96 2.55 2.26 -3.96
CA LYS A 96 3.55 2.70 -4.93
C LYS A 96 3.03 2.56 -6.37
N GLY A 97 2.39 1.44 -6.69
CA GLY A 97 1.79 1.20 -8.01
C GLY A 97 0.65 2.19 -8.33
N PHE A 98 -0.19 2.48 -7.34
CA PHE A 98 -1.28 3.44 -7.42
C PHE A 98 -0.75 4.85 -7.65
N TYR A 99 0.31 5.23 -6.94
CA TYR A 99 1.05 6.47 -7.18
C TYR A 99 1.52 6.58 -8.64
N PHE A 100 2.21 5.58 -9.18
CA PHE A 100 2.66 5.63 -10.58
C PHE A 100 1.49 5.70 -11.56
N MET A 101 0.42 4.96 -11.31
CA MET A 101 -0.77 4.94 -12.15
C MET A 101 -1.51 6.29 -12.15
N THR A 102 -1.65 6.94 -11.00
CA THR A 102 -2.53 8.08 -10.81
C THR A 102 -1.81 9.42 -10.83
N ARG A 103 -0.66 9.54 -10.17
CA ARG A 103 0.13 10.78 -10.10
C ARG A 103 1.04 10.93 -11.31
N ARG A 104 1.87 9.91 -11.57
CA ARG A 104 2.86 9.94 -12.66
C ARG A 104 2.27 9.60 -14.03
N LYS A 105 1.08 8.98 -14.05
CA LYS A 105 0.46 8.40 -15.26
C LYS A 105 1.38 7.41 -15.98
N ASP A 106 2.30 6.79 -15.25
CA ASP A 106 3.26 5.83 -15.77
C ASP A 106 2.75 4.41 -15.52
N LEU A 107 1.97 3.91 -16.48
CA LEU A 107 1.43 2.56 -16.43
C LEU A 107 2.52 1.48 -16.57
N LYS A 108 3.67 1.81 -17.16
CA LYS A 108 4.79 0.87 -17.32
C LYS A 108 5.44 0.59 -15.96
N ALA A 109 5.59 1.61 -15.12
CA ALA A 109 6.06 1.46 -13.75
C ALA A 109 4.98 0.88 -12.81
N ALA A 110 3.70 1.26 -13.01
CA ALA A 110 2.61 0.84 -12.12
C ALA A 110 2.27 -0.65 -12.21
N ILE A 111 2.16 -1.21 -13.41
CA ILE A 111 1.70 -2.60 -13.63
C ILE A 111 2.53 -3.63 -12.85
N PRO A 112 3.88 -3.68 -12.91
CA PRO A 112 4.64 -4.71 -12.17
C PRO A 112 4.48 -4.60 -10.64
N LEU A 113 4.29 -3.39 -10.11
CA LEU A 113 4.00 -3.17 -8.69
C LEU A 113 2.62 -3.71 -8.32
N LEU A 114 1.60 -3.43 -9.13
CA LEU A 114 0.24 -3.92 -8.93
C LEU A 114 0.14 -5.45 -9.12
N GLU A 115 0.86 -6.03 -10.08
CA GLU A 115 1.01 -7.48 -10.25
C GLU A 115 1.62 -8.11 -8.99
N THR A 116 2.68 -7.49 -8.45
CA THR A 116 3.31 -7.96 -7.21
C THR A 116 2.33 -7.89 -6.03
N ALA A 117 1.59 -6.79 -5.88
CA ALA A 117 0.57 -6.66 -4.83
C ALA A 117 -0.49 -7.77 -4.93
N VAL A 118 -1.10 -7.96 -6.10
CA VAL A 118 -2.14 -8.98 -6.33
C VAL A 118 -1.63 -10.42 -6.14
N SER A 119 -0.32 -10.64 -6.23
CA SER A 119 0.30 -11.95 -6.00
C SER A 119 0.41 -12.34 -4.52
N LYS A 120 0.30 -11.38 -3.59
CA LYS A 120 0.46 -11.64 -2.16
C LYS A 120 -0.77 -12.35 -1.57
N PRO A 121 -0.59 -13.30 -0.63
CA PRO A 121 -1.68 -14.14 -0.13
C PRO A 121 -2.82 -13.39 0.59
N ASP A 122 -2.48 -12.29 1.25
CA ASP A 122 -3.37 -11.44 2.05
C ASP A 122 -3.86 -10.20 1.30
N CYS A 123 -3.59 -10.10 -0.02
CA CYS A 123 -4.00 -8.97 -0.84
C CYS A 123 -5.51 -8.74 -0.81
N ASP A 124 -5.91 -7.51 -0.48
CA ASP A 124 -7.31 -7.10 -0.56
C ASP A 124 -7.83 -7.33 -2.00
N PRO A 125 -8.92 -8.10 -2.19
CA PRO A 125 -9.50 -8.34 -3.50
C PRO A 125 -9.82 -7.09 -4.32
N ILE A 126 -10.02 -5.93 -3.68
CA ILE A 126 -10.26 -4.66 -4.36
C ILE A 126 -9.07 -4.21 -5.21
N VAL A 127 -7.83 -4.57 -4.84
CA VAL A 127 -6.60 -4.18 -5.55
C VAL A 127 -6.59 -4.65 -7.01
N ARG A 128 -7.28 -5.76 -7.30
CA ARG A 128 -7.45 -6.26 -8.68
C ARG A 128 -8.10 -5.25 -9.62
N HIS A 129 -8.92 -4.33 -9.08
CA HIS A 129 -9.54 -3.27 -9.88
C HIS A 129 -8.50 -2.34 -10.50
N SER A 130 -7.52 -1.91 -9.71
CA SER A 130 -6.45 -1.02 -10.19
C SER A 130 -5.59 -1.71 -11.25
N LEU A 131 -5.23 -2.98 -11.05
CA LEU A 131 -4.48 -3.76 -12.04
C LEU A 131 -5.29 -3.96 -13.34
N ALA A 132 -6.57 -4.30 -13.22
CA ALA A 132 -7.47 -4.44 -14.38
C ALA A 132 -7.59 -3.14 -15.18
N HIS A 133 -7.76 -2.00 -14.50
CA HIS A 133 -7.79 -0.69 -15.14
C HIS A 133 -6.46 -0.34 -15.82
N ALA A 134 -5.32 -0.67 -15.21
CA ALA A 134 -4.01 -0.46 -15.81
C ALA A 134 -3.83 -1.30 -17.09
N TYR A 135 -4.29 -2.56 -17.09
CA TYR A 135 -4.33 -3.40 -18.29
C TYR A 135 -5.25 -2.86 -19.37
N GLU A 136 -6.46 -2.38 -19.03
CA GLU A 136 -7.37 -1.79 -20.02
C GLU A 136 -6.77 -0.57 -20.70
N LYS A 137 -6.09 0.30 -19.93
CA LYS A 137 -5.44 1.52 -20.43
C LYS A 137 -4.24 1.21 -21.33
N THR A 138 -3.58 0.08 -21.13
CA THR A 138 -2.46 -0.39 -21.96
C THR A 138 -2.89 -1.33 -23.09
N GLY A 139 -4.20 -1.54 -23.28
CA GLY A 139 -4.73 -2.40 -24.34
C GLY A 139 -4.60 -3.91 -24.07
N GLN A 140 -4.12 -4.32 -22.90
CA GLN A 140 -4.00 -5.72 -22.48
C GLN A 140 -5.36 -6.29 -22.04
N LEU A 141 -6.35 -6.23 -22.93
CA LEU A 141 -7.76 -6.50 -22.60
C LEU A 141 -8.01 -7.91 -22.05
N GLN A 142 -7.28 -8.91 -22.52
CA GLN A 142 -7.41 -10.28 -21.98
C GLN A 142 -6.97 -10.38 -20.52
N LYS A 143 -5.86 -9.73 -20.15
CA LYS A 143 -5.41 -9.69 -18.75
C LYS A 143 -6.35 -8.85 -17.88
N ALA A 144 -6.88 -7.75 -18.44
CA ALA A 144 -7.90 -6.97 -17.75
C ALA A 144 -9.16 -7.80 -17.46
N LEU A 145 -9.62 -8.59 -18.44
CA LEU A 145 -10.77 -9.46 -18.28
C LEU A 145 -10.54 -10.50 -17.16
N ASP A 146 -9.37 -11.14 -17.12
CA ASP A 146 -9.01 -12.09 -16.05
C ASP A 146 -9.08 -11.45 -14.66
N MET A 147 -8.52 -10.24 -14.49
CA MET A 147 -8.61 -9.51 -13.23
C MET A 147 -10.06 -9.15 -12.88
N TRP A 148 -10.86 -8.75 -13.87
CA TRP A 148 -12.27 -8.42 -13.66
C TRP A 148 -13.12 -9.63 -13.34
N ASP A 149 -12.87 -10.78 -13.95
CA ASP A 149 -13.53 -12.06 -13.65
C ASP A 149 -13.24 -12.45 -12.19
N ARG A 150 -11.96 -12.50 -11.81
CA ARG A 150 -11.53 -12.80 -10.44
C ARG A 150 -12.12 -11.82 -9.42
N ALA A 151 -12.16 -10.52 -9.74
CA ALA A 151 -12.77 -9.52 -8.88
C ALA A 151 -14.31 -9.66 -8.79
N ALA A 152 -14.97 -10.03 -9.88
CA ALA A 152 -16.42 -10.22 -9.94
C ALA A 152 -16.90 -11.52 -9.28
N ASP A 153 -16.02 -12.50 -9.11
CA ASP A 153 -16.35 -13.82 -8.56
C ASP A 153 -15.91 -13.98 -7.10
N ASP A 154 -15.00 -13.13 -6.61
CA ASP A 154 -14.55 -13.12 -5.21
C ASP A 154 -15.66 -12.55 -4.28
N PRO A 155 -16.24 -13.35 -3.36
CA PRO A 155 -17.29 -12.90 -2.45
C PRO A 155 -16.78 -11.95 -1.37
N LYS A 156 -15.46 -11.91 -1.12
CA LYS A 156 -14.84 -10.96 -0.17
C LYS A 156 -14.61 -9.59 -0.79
N ASN A 157 -14.72 -9.46 -2.11
CA ASN A 157 -14.51 -8.18 -2.78
C ASN A 157 -15.70 -7.23 -2.53
N PRO A 158 -15.51 -6.11 -1.80
CA PRO A 158 -16.59 -5.15 -1.60
C PRO A 158 -17.01 -4.47 -2.92
N GLY A 159 -16.13 -4.44 -3.92
CA GLY A 159 -16.36 -3.89 -5.26
C GLY A 159 -16.94 -4.88 -6.27
N ARG A 160 -17.47 -6.03 -5.85
CA ARG A 160 -17.93 -7.10 -6.76
C ARG A 160 -18.93 -6.64 -7.82
N ALA A 161 -19.88 -5.79 -7.45
CA ALA A 161 -20.88 -5.27 -8.39
C ALA A 161 -20.25 -4.39 -9.49
N ALA A 162 -19.34 -3.50 -9.11
CA ALA A 162 -18.58 -2.69 -10.07
C ALA A 162 -17.69 -3.56 -10.95
N ALA A 163 -17.05 -4.59 -10.40
CA ALA A 163 -16.25 -5.54 -11.15
C ALA A 163 -17.07 -6.27 -12.24
N LYS A 164 -18.31 -6.69 -11.96
CA LYS A 164 -19.20 -7.30 -12.97
C LYS A 164 -19.49 -6.35 -14.13
N VAL A 165 -19.77 -5.08 -13.84
CA VAL A 165 -20.01 -4.06 -14.89
C VAL A 165 -18.77 -3.85 -15.76
N ASN A 166 -17.59 -3.75 -15.13
CA ASN A 166 -16.33 -3.59 -15.84
C ASN A 166 -15.98 -4.84 -16.67
N ARG A 167 -16.17 -6.04 -16.12
CA ARG A 167 -16.01 -7.33 -16.81
C ARG A 167 -16.81 -7.38 -18.10
N ASP A 168 -18.11 -7.09 -18.02
CA ASP A 168 -19.00 -7.18 -19.17
C ASP A 168 -18.66 -6.10 -20.23
N ARG A 169 -18.20 -4.92 -19.80
CA ARG A 169 -17.65 -3.91 -20.71
C ARG A 169 -16.41 -4.42 -21.45
N VAL A 170 -15.44 -5.00 -20.74
CA VAL A 170 -14.20 -5.50 -21.33
C VAL A 170 -14.48 -6.69 -22.27
N ARG A 171 -15.38 -7.60 -21.90
CA ARG A 171 -15.81 -8.72 -22.75
C ARG A 171 -16.36 -8.23 -24.09
N ARG A 172 -17.29 -7.25 -24.07
CA ARG A 172 -17.83 -6.66 -25.31
C ARG A 172 -16.77 -6.01 -26.20
N ARG A 173 -15.73 -5.40 -25.60
CA ARG A 173 -14.60 -4.81 -26.35
C ARG A 173 -13.72 -5.86 -27.00
N LEU A 174 -13.57 -7.04 -26.39
CA LEU A 174 -12.85 -8.18 -26.97
C LEU A 174 -13.63 -8.84 -28.10
N GLU A 175 -14.95 -8.95 -27.97
CA GLU A 175 -15.85 -9.50 -29.00
C GLU A 175 -15.99 -8.58 -30.22
N ASN A 176 -15.88 -7.26 -30.03
CA ASN A 176 -16.01 -6.26 -31.07
C ASN A 176 -14.76 -5.35 -31.12
N PRO A 177 -13.60 -5.88 -31.57
CA PRO A 177 -12.40 -5.08 -31.74
C PRO A 177 -12.64 -4.02 -32.81
N LYS A 178 -12.19 -2.79 -32.54
CA LYS A 178 -12.24 -1.67 -33.50
C LYS A 178 -11.22 -1.86 -34.62
#